data_AF-A0A7X4FUL5-F1
#
_entry.id   AF-A0A7X4FUL5-F1
#
_cell.length_a   1.000
_cell.length_b   1.000
_cell.length_c   1.000
_cell.angle_alpha   90.00
_cell.angle_beta   90.00
_cell.angle_gamma   90.00
#
_symmetry.space_group_name_H-M   'P 1'
#
loop_
_entity.id
_entity.type
_entity.pdbx_description
1 polymer ?
#
loop_
_entity_poly.entity_id
_entity_poly.type
_entity_poly.pdbx_seq_one_letter_code
_entity_poly.pdbx_strand_id
1 'polypeptide(L)' 'MIVTKKAIPRRTVLRGVGTALALPLLDSMVPAFTALAKTAANPTKRLGVVYVPNGIITQEGD' A
#
# COMPACT_ATOMS: atom_id res chain seq x y z
N MET A 1 -3.95 -19.19 41.53
CA MET A 1 -4.63 -18.38 40.50
C MET A 1 -4.59 -16.92 40.94
N ILE A 2 -3.87 -16.05 40.22
CA ILE A 2 -3.83 -14.62 40.55
C ILE A 2 -4.99 -13.94 39.82
N VAL A 3 -6.06 -13.65 40.54
CA VAL A 3 -7.20 -12.88 40.01
C VAL A 3 -6.98 -11.41 40.38
N THR A 4 -6.43 -10.62 39.45
CA THR A 4 -6.33 -9.18 39.66
C THR A 4 -7.71 -8.57 39.41
N LYS A 5 -8.38 -8.08 40.47
CA LYS A 5 -9.63 -7.29 40.36
C LYS A 5 -9.35 -5.89 39.78
N LYS A 6 -8.58 -5.82 38.69
CA LYS A 6 -8.14 -4.57 38.08
C LYS A 6 -9.17 -4.14 37.03
N ALA A 7 -10.05 -3.22 37.41
CA ALA A 7 -10.95 -2.58 36.46
C ALA A 7 -10.14 -1.61 35.59
N ILE A 8 -9.93 -1.95 34.31
CA ILE A 8 -9.30 -1.04 33.36
C ILE A 8 -10.35 0.01 32.95
N PRO A 9 -10.05 1.32 33.03
CA PRO A 9 -10.97 2.35 32.58
C PRO A 9 -11.33 2.17 31.10
N ARG A 10 -12.62 2.33 30.74
CA ARG A 10 -13.11 2.20 29.36
C ARG A 10 -12.30 3.06 28.37
N ARG A 11 -11.89 4.25 28.79
CA ARG A 11 -11.05 5.16 28.00
C ARG A 11 -9.68 4.57 27.64
N THR A 12 -9.06 3.84 28.56
CA THR A 12 -7.78 3.16 28.33
C THR A 12 -7.94 2.05 27.31
N VAL A 13 -9.04 1.28 27.40
CA VAL A 13 -9.36 0.25 26.40
C VAL A 13 -9.54 0.85 25.02
N LEU A 14 -10.36 1.91 24.89
CA LEU A 14 -10.59 2.58 23.60
C LEU A 14 -9.30 3.16 22.99
N ARG A 15 -8.42 3.74 23.82
CA ARG A 15 -7.10 4.21 23.37
C ARG A 15 -6.22 3.07 22.88
N GLY A 16 -6.16 1.96 23.61
CA GLY A 16 -5.39 0.77 23.23
C GLY A 16 -5.89 0.12 21.93
N VAL A 17 -7.21 0.02 21.76
CA VAL A 17 -7.83 -0.47 20.52
C VAL A 17 -7.50 0.44 19.34
N GLY A 18 -7.59 1.77 19.53
CA GLY A 18 -7.21 2.73 18.51
C GLY A 18 -5.76 2.55 18.04
N THR A 19 -4.81 2.37 18.98
CA THR A 19 -3.40 2.15 18.64
C THR A 19 -3.15 0.81 17.94
N ALA A 20 -3.86 -0.26 18.36
CA ALA A 20 -3.70 -1.59 17.78
C ALA A 20 -4.22 -1.68 16.33
N LEU A 21 -5.21 -0.86 15.98
CA LEU A 21 -5.76 -0.77 14.62
C LEU A 21 -5.05 0.27 13.76
N ALA A 22 -4.57 1.37 14.35
CA ALA A 22 -3.91 2.44 13.61
C ALA A 22 -2.60 1.98 12.95
N LEU A 23 -1.77 1.18 13.65
CA LEU A 23 -0.48 0.77 13.10
C LEU A 23 -0.61 -0.15 11.87
N PRO A 24 -1.42 -1.24 11.88
CA PRO A 24 -1.62 -2.08 10.70
C PRO A 24 -2.36 -1.36 9.57
N LEU A 25 -3.32 -0.49 9.89
CA LEU A 25 -4.03 0.29 8.88
C LEU A 25 -3.10 1.29 8.20
N LEU A 26 -2.20 1.92 8.95
CA LEU A 26 -1.17 2.81 8.40
C LEU A 26 -0.20 2.04 7.51
N ASP A 27 0.25 0.85 7.93
CA ASP A 27 1.12 -0.02 7.13
C ASP A 27 0.45 -0.47 5.83
N SER A 28 -0.88 -0.69 5.86
CA SER A 28 -1.67 -1.04 4.67
C SER A 28 -1.76 0.10 3.63
N MET A 29 -1.42 1.34 4.00
CA MET A 29 -1.33 2.48 3.09
C MET A 29 -0.02 2.50 2.30
N VAL A 30 0.87 1.51 2.48
CA VAL A 30 1.98 1.23 1.57
C VAL A 30 1.48 0.21 0.53
N PRO A 31 0.89 0.66 -0.58
CA PRO A 31 0.45 -0.23 -1.63
C PRO A 31 1.60 -1.09 -2.14
N ALA A 32 1.44 -2.42 -2.07
CA ALA A 32 2.23 -3.35 -2.86
C ALA A 32 2.22 -2.87 -4.31
N PHE A 33 3.36 -2.87 -4.98
CA PHE A 33 3.64 -2.22 -6.27
C PHE A 33 2.53 -2.25 -7.35
N THR A 34 1.59 -3.20 -7.30
CA THR A 34 0.44 -3.34 -8.19
C THR A 34 -0.74 -2.38 -7.89
N ALA A 35 -0.96 -1.99 -6.63
CA ALA A 35 -2.09 -1.14 -6.25
C ALA A 35 -1.82 0.35 -6.55
N LEU A 36 -0.55 0.80 -6.50
CA LEU A 36 -0.17 2.18 -6.86
C LEU A 36 -0.59 2.57 -8.27
N ALA A 37 -0.52 1.62 -9.22
CA ALA A 37 -0.88 1.88 -10.61
C ALA A 37 -2.36 2.27 -10.80
N LYS A 38 -3.23 1.92 -9.84
CA LYS A 38 -4.69 2.16 -9.89
C LYS A 38 -5.15 3.34 -9.01
N THR A 39 -4.24 4.00 -8.30
CA THR A 39 -4.59 5.14 -7.43
C THR A 39 -4.20 6.47 -8.07
N ALA A 40 -4.77 7.57 -7.56
CA ALA A 40 -4.39 8.92 -7.97
C ALA A 40 -2.92 9.28 -7.65
N ALA A 41 -2.24 8.46 -6.83
CA ALA A 41 -0.82 8.59 -6.52
C ALA A 41 0.09 7.89 -7.56
N ASN A 42 -0.46 7.34 -8.64
CA ASN A 42 0.33 6.71 -9.70
C ASN A 42 1.27 7.75 -10.36
N PRO A 43 2.61 7.56 -10.29
CA PRO A 43 3.53 8.51 -10.90
C PRO A 43 3.36 8.58 -12.42
N THR A 44 3.21 9.78 -12.96
CA THR A 44 3.17 10.01 -14.40
C THR A 44 4.51 9.67 -15.03
N LYS A 45 4.55 8.77 -16.02
CA LYS A 45 5.76 8.53 -16.83
C LYS A 45 5.99 9.75 -17.73
N ARG A 46 6.98 10.58 -17.39
CA ARG A 46 7.29 11.82 -18.12
C ARG A 46 8.32 11.65 -19.24
N LEU A 47 9.11 10.57 -19.19
CA LEU A 47 10.11 10.24 -20.18
C LEU A 47 9.97 8.75 -20.55
N GLY A 48 9.87 8.47 -21.84
CA GLY A 48 9.94 7.13 -22.40
C GLY A 48 10.89 7.15 -23.59
N VAL A 49 12.03 6.48 -23.46
CA VAL A 49 12.99 6.31 -24.56
C VAL A 49 12.75 4.93 -25.16
N VAL A 50 12.32 4.89 -26.42
CA VAL A 50 12.13 3.64 -27.17
C VAL A 50 13.16 3.64 -28.28
N TYR A 51 14.04 2.63 -28.28
CA TYR A 51 15.02 2.43 -29.33
C TYR A 51 14.58 1.27 -30.22
N VAL A 52 14.56 1.53 -31.52
CA VAL A 52 14.33 0.53 -32.54
C VAL A 52 15.66 0.31 -33.29
N PRO A 53 16.25 -0.90 -33.24
CA PRO A 53 17.52 -1.15 -33.91
C PRO A 53 17.38 -1.15 -35.43
N ASN A 54 18.48 -0.87 -36.14
CA ASN A 54 18.53 -0.99 -37.59
C ASN A 54 18.37 -2.46 -38.00
N GLY A 55 17.45 -2.73 -38.93
CA GLY A 55 17.18 -4.07 -39.45
C GLY A 55 15.99 -4.80 -38.82
N ILE A 56 15.15 -4.13 -38.01
CA ILE A 56 13.88 -4.73 -37.60
C ILE A 56 12.93 -4.88 -38.80
N ILE A 57 12.35 -6.07 -38.93
CA ILE A 57 11.16 -6.33 -39.74
C ILE A 57 9.99 -6.37 -38.77
N THR A 58 9.34 -5.22 -38.57
CA THR A 58 8.03 -5.19 -37.93
C THR A 58 7.06 -5.92 -38.86
N GLN A 59 6.68 -7.15 -38.50
CA GLN A 59 5.56 -7.79 -39.17
C GLN A 59 4.29 -7.05 -38.77
N GLU A 60 3.77 -6.27 -39.70
CA GLU A 60 2.40 -5.76 -39.68
C GLU A 60 1.47 -6.97 -39.68
N GLY A 61 0.62 -7.12 -38.65
CA GLY A 61 -0.34 -8.22 -38.58
C GLY A 61 -1.47 -8.04 -39.59
N ASP A 62 -1.91 -9.15 -40.18
CA ASP A 62 -3.26 -9.31 -40.76
C ASP A 62 -4.35 -9.02 -39.71
#